data_AF-A0A642B4V3-F1
#
_entry.id   AF-A0A642B4V3-F1
#
_cell.length_a   1.000
_cell.length_b   1.000
_cell.length_c   1.000
_cell.angle_alpha   90.00
_cell.angle_beta   90.00
_cell.angle_gamma   90.00
#
_symmetry.space_group_name_H-M   'P 1'
#
loop_
_entity.id
_entity.type
_entity.pdbx_description
1 polymer ?
#
loop_
_entity_poly.entity_id
_entity_poly.type
_entity_poly.pdbx_seq_one_letter_code
_entity_poly.pdbx_strand_id
1 'polypeptide(L)'
;AIVSGDRRFPKVLPYIPSYNDSIFATQIGANAMIQMSKNALLDEIANNSEAITRSRPITDLDGQVWMMIEPFCTTEWGQKEPYSWKFVNTWVEIPMDISRKICTWERRPVGLTNTAIAQIMASLEPELTCEGISMDWSYLKESKSISYDDPYEKWNMVASLFKYVYDSTSSSPVWGTAYTDVWPDSESKLVSCITAISTPLSNVYKYLNSGSGITNCGNIQKWSIETVKNSVIKICPVLVECNGSAFIVHGYAMTKNESSSSNAYFHCNFGKTGNSDGYYLVNNDGSISFETGGNTYWDTQLSVIPDIRKR
;
A
#
# COMPACT_ATOMS: atom_id res chain seq x y z
N ALA A 1 -28.42 15.26 -12.58
CA ALA A 1 -27.10 15.75 -13.01
C ALA A 1 -26.68 14.99 -14.26
N ILE A 2 -26.02 15.63 -15.23
CA ILE A 2 -25.33 14.90 -16.31
C ILE A 2 -23.85 14.86 -15.93
N VAL A 3 -23.22 13.70 -16.07
CA VAL A 3 -21.85 13.45 -15.59
C VAL A 3 -20.99 12.88 -16.71
N SER A 4 -19.68 13.09 -16.61
CA SER A 4 -18.71 12.42 -17.45
C SER A 4 -18.74 10.91 -17.19
N GLY A 5 -18.82 10.12 -18.26
CA GLY A 5 -18.65 8.67 -18.23
C GLY A 5 -17.20 8.22 -18.39
N ASP A 6 -16.26 9.15 -18.63
CA ASP A 6 -14.84 8.83 -18.69
C ASP A 6 -14.29 8.73 -17.26
N ARG A 7 -13.83 7.54 -16.89
CA ARG A 7 -13.29 7.23 -15.56
C ARG A 7 -12.07 8.07 -15.19
N ARG A 8 -11.38 8.62 -16.19
CA ARG A 8 -10.24 9.52 -16.01
C ARG A 8 -10.74 10.90 -15.55
N PHE A 9 -11.86 11.38 -16.07
CA PHE A 9 -12.33 12.75 -15.79
C PHE A 9 -13.70 12.74 -15.08
N PRO A 10 -13.78 12.41 -13.78
CA PRO A 10 -15.04 12.42 -13.04
C PRO A 10 -15.51 13.87 -12.81
N LYS A 11 -16.37 14.37 -13.71
CA LYS A 11 -16.88 15.76 -13.69
C LYS A 11 -18.39 15.78 -13.85
N VAL A 12 -19.09 16.59 -13.04
CA VAL A 12 -20.50 16.91 -13.26
C VAL A 12 -20.56 18.02 -14.29
N LEU A 13 -21.17 17.75 -15.45
CA LEU A 13 -21.19 18.68 -16.58
C LEU A 13 -22.26 19.77 -16.34
N PRO A 14 -23.53 19.40 -16.10
CA PRO A 14 -24.55 20.22 -15.47
C PRO A 14 -25.25 19.52 -14.30
N TYR A 15 -25.62 20.32 -13.30
CA TYR A 15 -26.59 19.95 -12.26
C TYR A 15 -27.87 20.75 -12.48
N ILE A 16 -29.01 20.05 -12.58
CA ILE A 16 -30.33 20.66 -12.80
C ILE A 16 -31.20 20.30 -11.58
N PRO A 17 -31.62 21.27 -10.76
CA PRO A 17 -32.40 21.01 -9.55
C PRO A 17 -33.80 20.44 -9.82
N SER A 18 -34.41 20.78 -10.97
CA SER A 18 -35.71 20.29 -11.41
C SER A 18 -35.72 20.11 -12.94
N TYR A 19 -36.06 18.91 -13.40
CA TYR A 19 -35.96 18.52 -14.81
C TYR A 19 -37.35 18.52 -15.47
N ASN A 20 -37.49 19.25 -16.58
CA ASN A 20 -38.72 19.27 -17.40
C ASN A 20 -38.34 19.08 -18.88
N ASP A 21 -38.70 17.92 -19.44
CA ASP A 21 -38.39 17.50 -20.81
C ASP A 21 -38.85 18.50 -21.89
N SER A 22 -39.96 19.21 -21.64
CA SER A 22 -40.56 20.11 -22.64
C SER A 22 -39.79 21.43 -22.86
N ILE A 23 -38.94 21.84 -21.91
CA ILE A 23 -38.16 23.08 -21.97
C ILE A 23 -36.81 22.86 -22.66
N PHE A 24 -36.20 21.69 -22.49
CA PHE A 24 -34.88 21.36 -23.06
C PHE A 24 -34.90 21.05 -24.55
N ALA A 25 -36.03 20.58 -25.08
CA ALA A 25 -36.18 20.34 -26.51
C ALA A 25 -36.16 21.63 -27.36
N THR A 26 -36.42 22.81 -26.76
CA THR A 26 -36.62 24.08 -27.50
C THR A 26 -35.70 25.23 -27.07
N GLN A 27 -35.06 25.17 -25.90
CA GLN A 27 -34.14 26.23 -25.47
C GLN A 27 -32.73 26.08 -26.07
N ILE A 28 -32.48 26.85 -27.13
CA ILE A 28 -31.17 26.97 -27.81
C ILE A 28 -30.04 27.27 -26.81
N GLY A 29 -30.28 28.14 -25.81
CA GLY A 29 -29.27 28.51 -24.82
C GLY A 29 -28.84 27.37 -23.89
N ALA A 30 -29.79 26.55 -23.41
CA ALA A 30 -29.49 25.41 -22.54
C ALA A 30 -28.73 24.32 -23.30
N ASN A 31 -29.12 24.06 -24.55
CA ASN A 31 -28.41 23.12 -25.42
C ASN A 31 -27.01 23.63 -25.78
N ALA A 32 -26.85 24.94 -26.04
CA ALA A 32 -25.53 25.53 -26.27
C ALA A 32 -24.61 25.40 -25.05
N MET A 33 -25.09 25.63 -23.83
CA MET A 33 -24.29 25.48 -22.61
C MET A 33 -23.86 24.03 -22.35
N ILE A 34 -24.74 23.05 -22.62
CA ILE A 34 -24.38 21.62 -22.50
C ILE A 34 -23.32 21.26 -23.56
N GLN A 35 -23.47 21.72 -24.80
CA GLN A 35 -22.50 21.47 -25.86
C GLN A 35 -21.15 22.13 -25.57
N MET A 36 -21.14 23.37 -25.05
CA MET A 36 -19.91 24.05 -24.63
C MET A 36 -19.22 23.30 -23.49
N SER A 37 -19.99 22.85 -22.49
CA SER A 37 -19.44 22.07 -21.35
C SER A 37 -18.88 20.72 -21.80
N LYS A 38 -19.57 20.06 -22.75
CA LYS A 38 -19.10 18.82 -23.38
C LYS A 38 -17.82 19.04 -24.18
N ASN A 39 -17.78 20.08 -25.02
CA ASN A 39 -16.61 20.40 -25.84
C ASN A 39 -15.41 20.80 -24.97
N ALA A 40 -15.62 21.58 -23.91
CA ALA A 40 -14.56 21.91 -22.96
C ALA A 40 -14.00 20.65 -22.28
N LEU A 41 -14.86 19.68 -21.91
CA LEU A 41 -14.39 18.38 -21.40
C LEU A 41 -13.66 17.57 -22.47
N LEU A 42 -14.13 17.56 -23.72
CA LEU A 42 -13.47 16.84 -24.81
C LEU A 42 -12.11 17.45 -25.16
N ASP A 43 -12.00 18.78 -25.13
CA ASP A 43 -10.74 19.51 -25.28
C ASP A 43 -9.80 19.23 -24.10
N GLU A 44 -10.35 19.14 -22.87
CA GLU A 44 -9.60 18.73 -21.68
C GLU A 44 -9.09 17.29 -21.81
N ILE A 45 -9.91 16.34 -22.30
CA ILE A 45 -9.51 14.95 -22.57
C ILE A 45 -8.47 14.86 -23.70
N ALA A 46 -8.60 15.70 -24.73
CA ALA A 46 -7.70 15.70 -25.88
C ALA A 46 -6.34 16.32 -25.57
N ASN A 47 -6.29 17.29 -24.64
CA ASN A 47 -5.09 18.05 -24.31
C ASN A 47 -4.43 17.66 -22.97
N ASN A 48 -5.16 16.99 -22.07
CA ASN A 48 -4.61 16.34 -20.88
C ASN A 48 -4.80 14.83 -20.99
N SER A 49 -3.71 14.07 -21.16
CA SER A 49 -3.72 12.62 -20.95
C SER A 49 -3.88 12.25 -19.46
N GLU A 50 -3.69 13.22 -18.57
CA GLU A 50 -3.64 13.07 -17.12
C GLU A 50 -4.75 13.88 -16.45
N ALA A 51 -5.95 13.33 -16.52
CA ALA A 51 -6.84 13.22 -15.37
C ALA A 51 -6.11 13.02 -14.03
N ILE A 52 -6.76 13.22 -12.88
CA ILE A 52 -6.25 12.74 -11.57
C ILE A 52 -5.88 11.26 -11.73
N THR A 53 -4.61 10.98 -12.02
CA THR A 53 -4.19 9.65 -12.43
C THR A 53 -4.05 8.89 -11.13
N ARG A 54 -4.82 7.81 -11.02
CA ARG A 54 -4.50 6.80 -10.03
C ARG A 54 -3.08 6.37 -10.34
N SER A 55 -2.14 6.62 -9.43
CA SER A 55 -0.75 6.31 -9.74
C SER A 55 -0.56 4.80 -9.60
N ARG A 56 -0.10 4.20 -10.69
CA ARG A 56 0.34 2.80 -10.74
C ARG A 56 1.84 2.75 -10.52
N PRO A 57 2.36 1.67 -9.93
CA PRO A 57 3.79 1.53 -9.74
C PRO A 57 4.49 1.50 -11.09
N ILE A 58 5.51 2.32 -11.25
CA ILE A 58 6.45 2.27 -12.38
C ILE A 58 7.84 1.91 -11.88
N THR A 59 8.57 1.14 -12.67
CA THR A 59 9.99 0.85 -12.44
C THR A 59 10.88 1.88 -13.12
N ASP A 60 10.48 2.30 -14.32
CA ASP A 60 11.19 3.27 -15.14
C ASP A 60 10.53 4.64 -14.98
N LEU A 61 11.30 5.61 -14.52
CA LEU A 61 10.84 6.97 -14.32
C LEU A 61 10.69 7.68 -15.67
N ASP A 62 9.61 8.45 -15.84
CA ASP A 62 9.41 9.28 -17.03
C ASP A 62 10.29 10.54 -16.96
N GLY A 63 10.99 10.85 -18.05
CA GLY A 63 11.88 12.00 -18.15
C GLY A 63 13.28 11.82 -17.56
N GLN A 64 14.07 12.90 -17.58
CA GLN A 64 15.44 12.89 -17.07
C GLN A 64 15.45 13.00 -15.54
N VAL A 65 15.99 11.99 -14.86
CA VAL A 65 16.19 12.01 -13.41
C VAL A 65 17.23 13.07 -13.05
N TRP A 66 16.87 13.99 -12.15
CA TRP A 66 17.78 15.03 -11.66
C TRP A 66 17.98 14.99 -10.13
N MET A 67 17.11 14.28 -9.42
CA MET A 67 17.28 13.95 -8.00
C MET A 67 16.76 12.55 -7.75
N MET A 68 17.53 11.73 -7.03
CA MET A 68 17.10 10.39 -6.64
C MET A 68 17.66 10.03 -5.26
N ILE A 69 16.75 9.58 -4.40
CA ILE A 69 17.04 8.77 -3.24
C ILE A 69 16.60 7.36 -3.62
N GLU A 70 17.58 6.50 -3.88
CA GLU A 70 17.32 5.11 -4.26
C GLU A 70 16.54 4.37 -3.17
N PRO A 71 15.71 3.37 -3.55
CA PRO A 71 14.96 2.60 -2.59
C PRO A 71 15.91 1.85 -1.63
N PHE A 72 15.94 2.24 -0.36
CA PHE A 72 16.94 1.71 0.60
C PHE A 72 16.45 0.53 1.47
N CYS A 73 15.16 0.20 1.44
CA CYS A 73 14.66 -1.11 1.88
C CYS A 73 14.81 -2.11 0.72
N THR A 74 15.75 -3.04 0.83
CA THR A 74 16.10 -3.97 -0.27
C THR A 74 15.27 -5.25 -0.29
N THR A 75 14.54 -5.52 0.78
CA THR A 75 13.68 -6.69 0.92
C THR A 75 12.38 -6.52 0.15
N GLU A 76 11.84 -7.61 -0.38
CA GLU A 76 10.52 -7.75 -0.99
C GLU A 76 9.80 -8.90 -0.27
N TRP A 77 9.60 -8.74 1.05
CA TRP A 77 9.02 -9.78 1.90
C TRP A 77 7.49 -9.80 1.82
N GLY A 78 6.91 -10.93 2.25
CA GLY A 78 5.48 -11.19 2.16
C GLY A 78 4.81 -11.40 3.51
N GLN A 79 3.57 -11.90 3.47
CA GLN A 79 2.79 -12.20 4.67
C GLN A 79 2.58 -13.69 4.94
N LYS A 80 2.71 -14.50 3.89
CA LYS A 80 2.51 -15.95 3.92
C LYS A 80 3.84 -16.64 4.22
N GLU A 81 3.87 -17.94 4.09
CA GLU A 81 5.10 -18.69 4.31
C GLU A 81 6.17 -18.29 3.27
N PRO A 82 7.46 -18.29 3.64
CA PRO A 82 8.04 -18.75 4.92
C PRO A 82 7.86 -17.80 6.11
N TYR A 83 7.49 -16.54 5.88
CA TYR A 83 7.41 -15.51 6.94
C TYR A 83 6.43 -15.85 8.05
N SER A 84 5.35 -16.59 7.74
CA SER A 84 4.36 -17.03 8.72
C SER A 84 4.63 -18.39 9.38
N TRP A 85 5.83 -18.97 9.21
CA TRP A 85 6.08 -20.36 9.64
C TRP A 85 5.87 -20.62 11.14
N LYS A 86 6.03 -19.61 12.00
CA LYS A 86 5.83 -19.76 13.45
C LYS A 86 4.36 -19.77 13.88
N PHE A 87 3.43 -19.54 12.95
CA PHE A 87 2.01 -19.52 13.23
C PHE A 87 1.36 -20.87 12.90
N VAL A 88 0.26 -21.15 13.61
CA VAL A 88 -0.53 -22.38 13.43
C VAL A 88 -1.35 -22.34 12.14
N ASN A 89 -1.63 -23.52 11.59
CA ASN A 89 -2.58 -23.66 10.50
C ASN A 89 -4.00 -23.36 10.99
N THR A 90 -4.79 -22.71 10.14
CA THR A 90 -6.19 -22.36 10.37
C THR A 90 -6.87 -22.10 9.03
N TRP A 91 -8.19 -21.94 9.03
CA TRP A 91 -8.91 -21.42 7.86
C TRP A 91 -8.59 -19.94 7.66
N VAL A 92 -8.16 -19.56 6.45
CA VAL A 92 -7.84 -18.19 6.06
C VAL A 92 -8.62 -17.83 4.80
N GLU A 93 -9.32 -16.70 4.82
CA GLU A 93 -10.05 -16.17 3.66
C GLU A 93 -9.05 -15.86 2.53
N ILE A 94 -9.36 -16.33 1.32
CA ILE A 94 -8.66 -15.89 0.12
C ILE A 94 -9.38 -14.63 -0.38
N PRO A 95 -8.70 -13.48 -0.43
CA PRO A 95 -9.28 -12.29 -1.03
C PRO A 95 -9.39 -12.48 -2.55
N MET A 96 -10.57 -12.88 -3.02
CA MET A 96 -10.92 -13.00 -4.44
C MET A 96 -12.13 -12.11 -4.75
N ASP A 97 -12.16 -11.52 -5.94
CA ASP A 97 -13.30 -10.76 -6.46
C ASP A 97 -14.37 -11.72 -7.03
N ILE A 98 -14.96 -12.50 -6.14
CA ILE A 98 -16.03 -13.44 -6.47
C ILE A 98 -17.20 -13.23 -5.50
N SER A 99 -18.41 -13.55 -5.96
CA SER A 99 -19.65 -13.40 -5.18
C SER A 99 -19.68 -14.17 -3.86
N ARG A 100 -18.75 -15.12 -3.69
CA ARG A 100 -18.64 -16.01 -2.55
C ARG A 100 -17.26 -15.92 -1.91
N LYS A 101 -17.20 -15.58 -0.62
CA LYS A 101 -15.96 -15.65 0.17
C LYS A 101 -15.51 -17.10 0.32
N ILE A 102 -14.27 -17.39 -0.07
CA ILE A 102 -13.65 -18.72 0.01
C ILE A 102 -12.49 -18.69 1.00
N CYS A 103 -12.20 -19.82 1.65
CA CYS A 103 -11.04 -19.98 2.53
C CYS A 103 -10.30 -21.30 2.29
N THR A 104 -9.01 -21.28 2.60
CA THR A 104 -8.11 -22.45 2.57
C THR A 104 -7.52 -22.72 3.94
N TRP A 105 -7.09 -23.97 4.15
CA TRP A 105 -6.41 -24.39 5.37
C TRP A 105 -4.89 -24.17 5.21
N GLU A 106 -4.40 -23.05 5.74
CA GLU A 106 -2.99 -22.63 5.59
C GLU A 106 -2.47 -22.01 6.90
N ARG A 107 -1.16 -21.74 6.97
CA ARG A 107 -0.62 -20.97 8.10
C ARG A 107 -1.21 -19.58 8.13
N ARG A 108 -1.63 -19.15 9.32
CA ARG A 108 -2.14 -17.80 9.55
C ARG A 108 -1.15 -16.76 9.00
N PRO A 109 -1.60 -15.82 8.14
CA PRO A 109 -0.72 -14.76 7.64
C PRO A 109 -0.30 -13.82 8.76
N VAL A 110 0.85 -13.18 8.58
CA VAL A 110 1.42 -12.27 9.59
C VAL A 110 0.77 -10.88 9.59
N GLY A 111 0.17 -10.45 8.47
CA GLY A 111 -0.43 -9.14 8.27
C GLY A 111 0.54 -8.09 7.68
N LEU A 112 0.03 -7.25 6.77
CA LEU A 112 0.80 -6.23 6.04
C LEU A 112 1.57 -5.26 6.95
N THR A 113 0.96 -4.82 8.05
CA THR A 113 1.63 -3.93 9.01
C THR A 113 2.84 -4.58 9.66
N ASN A 114 2.76 -5.86 10.01
CA ASN A 114 3.89 -6.58 10.58
C ASN A 114 4.96 -6.85 9.52
N THR A 115 4.58 -7.14 8.27
CA THR A 115 5.51 -7.22 7.14
C THR A 115 6.25 -5.90 6.91
N ALA A 116 5.55 -4.77 6.92
CA ALA A 116 6.16 -3.46 6.75
C ALA A 116 7.18 -3.18 7.88
N ILE A 117 6.84 -3.47 9.13
CA ILE A 117 7.76 -3.29 10.27
C ILE A 117 8.98 -4.22 10.16
N ALA A 118 8.80 -5.49 9.80
CA ALA A 118 9.92 -6.43 9.66
C ALA A 118 10.91 -5.99 8.57
N GLN A 119 10.40 -5.50 7.43
CA GLN A 119 11.24 -4.95 6.35
C GLN A 119 11.94 -3.65 6.77
N ILE A 120 11.29 -2.79 7.56
CA ILE A 120 11.95 -1.62 8.17
C ILE A 120 13.08 -2.07 9.09
N MET A 121 12.87 -3.09 9.94
CA MET A 121 13.93 -3.61 10.81
C MET A 121 15.10 -4.16 10.00
N ALA A 122 14.84 -4.87 8.89
CA ALA A 122 15.89 -5.35 8.00
C ALA A 122 16.67 -4.20 7.34
N SER A 123 16.01 -3.08 7.02
CA SER A 123 16.68 -1.89 6.51
C SER A 123 17.56 -1.21 7.57
N LEU A 124 17.10 -1.15 8.82
CA LEU A 124 17.79 -0.49 9.92
C LEU A 124 18.87 -1.34 10.60
N GLU A 125 18.79 -2.67 10.47
CA GLU A 125 19.72 -3.64 11.04
C GLU A 125 20.00 -3.44 12.56
N PRO A 126 18.98 -3.39 13.42
CA PRO A 126 19.23 -3.22 14.84
C PRO A 126 19.80 -4.49 15.50
N GLU A 127 20.50 -4.36 16.62
CA GLU A 127 20.85 -5.52 17.44
C GLU A 127 19.57 -6.10 18.05
N LEU A 128 19.17 -7.28 17.58
CA LEU A 128 17.89 -7.89 17.94
C LEU A 128 18.05 -9.40 18.05
N THR A 129 17.44 -9.96 19.10
CA THR A 129 17.31 -11.40 19.29
C THR A 129 15.84 -11.75 19.41
N CYS A 130 15.34 -12.60 18.51
CA CYS A 130 13.95 -13.03 18.46
C CYS A 130 13.89 -14.52 18.77
N GLU A 131 13.10 -14.92 19.77
CA GLU A 131 12.96 -16.33 20.19
C GLU A 131 14.31 -17.04 20.46
N GLY A 132 15.30 -16.31 20.98
CA GLY A 132 16.64 -16.85 21.26
C GLY A 132 17.57 -16.92 20.03
N ILE A 133 17.13 -16.43 18.87
CA ILE A 133 17.91 -16.36 17.63
C ILE A 133 18.34 -14.91 17.41
N SER A 134 19.65 -14.64 17.37
CA SER A 134 20.16 -13.32 16.98
C SER A 134 19.94 -13.10 15.48
N MET A 135 19.48 -11.91 15.11
CA MET A 135 19.17 -11.58 13.72
C MET A 135 20.45 -11.34 12.92
N ASP A 136 20.71 -12.21 11.96
CA ASP A 136 21.73 -12.00 10.94
C ASP A 136 21.11 -11.26 9.74
N TRP A 137 21.15 -9.94 9.78
CA TRP A 137 20.54 -9.09 8.75
C TRP A 137 21.21 -9.26 7.39
N SER A 138 22.52 -9.52 7.36
CA SER A 138 23.24 -9.75 6.10
C SER A 138 22.73 -11.03 5.45
N TYR A 139 22.63 -12.11 6.23
CA TYR A 139 22.10 -13.39 5.75
C TYR A 139 20.64 -13.28 5.28
N LEU A 140 19.78 -12.61 6.05
CA LEU A 140 18.36 -12.43 5.69
C LEU A 140 18.16 -11.56 4.43
N LYS A 141 19.13 -10.71 4.08
CA LYS A 141 19.07 -9.77 2.94
C LYS A 141 19.92 -10.15 1.73
N GLU A 142 20.54 -11.34 1.72
CA GLU A 142 21.27 -11.86 0.54
C GLU A 142 20.41 -11.89 -0.73
N SER A 143 19.10 -12.11 -0.54
CA SER A 143 18.08 -12.07 -1.59
C SER A 143 16.98 -11.11 -1.17
N LYS A 144 16.29 -10.54 -2.16
CA LYS A 144 15.15 -9.65 -1.89
C LYS A 144 14.01 -10.38 -1.15
N SER A 145 13.74 -11.63 -1.53
CA SER A 145 12.75 -12.48 -0.89
C SER A 145 13.39 -13.74 -0.31
N ILE A 146 12.72 -14.36 0.65
CA ILE A 146 13.10 -15.65 1.23
C ILE A 146 12.14 -16.70 0.69
N SER A 147 12.69 -17.78 0.15
CA SER A 147 12.00 -18.93 -0.42
C SER A 147 11.97 -20.09 0.57
N TYR A 148 11.14 -21.09 0.26
CA TYR A 148 11.19 -22.40 0.91
C TYR A 148 12.41 -23.25 0.54
N ASP A 149 13.05 -22.91 -0.58
CA ASP A 149 14.30 -23.55 -1.01
C ASP A 149 15.51 -23.05 -0.23
N ASP A 150 15.36 -21.95 0.53
CA ASP A 150 16.41 -21.47 1.43
C ASP A 150 16.61 -22.45 2.62
N PRO A 151 17.80 -22.46 3.25
CA PRO A 151 18.05 -23.29 4.42
C PRO A 151 17.05 -23.05 5.57
N TYR A 152 16.75 -24.10 6.33
CA TYR A 152 15.85 -24.06 7.48
C TYR A 152 16.14 -22.92 8.43
N GLU A 153 17.42 -22.68 8.68
CA GLU A 153 17.92 -21.63 9.57
C GLU A 153 17.47 -20.24 9.09
N LYS A 154 17.49 -19.97 7.78
CA LYS A 154 17.12 -18.68 7.18
C LYS A 154 15.63 -18.41 7.34
N TRP A 155 14.80 -19.37 6.95
CA TRP A 155 13.36 -19.17 7.06
C TRP A 155 12.85 -19.25 8.50
N ASN A 156 13.48 -20.05 9.37
CA ASN A 156 13.19 -20.04 10.80
C ASN A 156 13.56 -18.70 11.45
N MET A 157 14.71 -18.12 11.08
CA MET A 157 15.14 -16.80 11.57
C MET A 157 14.17 -15.69 11.16
N VAL A 158 13.79 -15.61 9.87
CA VAL A 158 12.81 -14.60 9.45
C VAL A 158 11.44 -14.84 10.11
N ALA A 159 10.98 -16.09 10.22
CA ALA A 159 9.69 -16.36 10.85
C ALA A 159 9.68 -15.99 12.34
N SER A 160 10.80 -16.15 13.05
CA SER A 160 10.97 -15.66 14.44
C SER A 160 10.93 -14.13 14.52
N LEU A 161 11.53 -13.40 13.57
CA LEU A 161 11.38 -11.94 13.49
C LEU A 161 9.91 -11.53 13.34
N PHE A 162 9.19 -12.15 12.40
CA PHE A 162 7.79 -11.84 12.15
C PHE A 162 6.90 -12.15 13.36
N LYS A 163 7.14 -13.29 14.03
CA LYS A 163 6.45 -13.60 15.28
C LYS A 163 6.76 -12.58 16.38
N TYR A 164 8.02 -12.19 16.53
CA TYR A 164 8.43 -11.17 17.49
C TYR A 164 7.72 -9.83 17.23
N VAL A 165 7.69 -9.36 15.98
CA VAL A 165 7.00 -8.13 15.59
C VAL A 165 5.51 -8.24 15.89
N TYR A 166 4.86 -9.32 15.48
CA TYR A 166 3.44 -9.59 15.71
C TYR A 166 3.07 -9.51 17.20
N ASP A 167 3.87 -10.16 18.05
CA ASP A 167 3.63 -10.19 19.49
C ASP A 167 3.90 -8.79 20.10
N SER A 168 4.94 -8.10 19.65
CA SER A 168 5.36 -6.79 20.15
C SER A 168 4.38 -5.65 19.80
N THR A 169 3.67 -5.77 18.68
CA THR A 169 2.61 -4.83 18.27
C THR A 169 1.24 -5.21 18.81
N SER A 170 1.15 -6.32 19.57
CA SER A 170 -0.11 -6.92 20.01
C SER A 170 -1.10 -7.11 18.85
N SER A 171 -0.60 -7.60 17.72
CA SER A 171 -1.44 -7.97 16.59
C SER A 171 -2.36 -9.13 16.94
N SER A 172 -3.52 -9.18 16.29
CA SER A 172 -4.52 -10.23 16.54
C SER A 172 -5.28 -10.59 15.26
N PRO A 173 -5.70 -11.85 15.10
CA PRO A 173 -6.53 -12.23 13.96
C PRO A 173 -7.92 -11.61 14.06
N VAL A 174 -8.47 -11.18 12.93
CA VAL A 174 -9.87 -10.80 12.76
C VAL A 174 -10.61 -12.00 12.19
N TRP A 175 -11.66 -12.42 12.88
CA TRP A 175 -12.45 -13.60 12.51
C TRP A 175 -13.69 -13.20 11.73
N GLY A 176 -14.04 -14.03 10.74
CA GLY A 176 -15.28 -13.99 10.00
C GLY A 176 -15.69 -15.39 9.58
N THR A 177 -16.48 -15.48 8.53
CA THR A 177 -16.92 -16.75 7.95
C THR A 177 -16.71 -16.74 6.44
N ALA A 178 -16.27 -17.89 5.92
CA ALA A 178 -16.10 -18.13 4.50
C ALA A 178 -16.34 -19.61 4.20
N TYR A 179 -16.55 -19.94 2.94
CA TYR A 179 -16.75 -21.31 2.51
C TYR A 179 -15.42 -22.00 2.24
N THR A 180 -15.29 -23.27 2.59
CA THR A 180 -14.08 -24.05 2.29
C THR A 180 -13.90 -24.20 0.77
N ASP A 181 -12.67 -24.02 0.29
CA ASP A 181 -12.28 -24.28 -1.10
C ASP A 181 -12.20 -25.79 -1.37
N VAL A 182 -13.34 -26.42 -1.64
CA VAL A 182 -13.44 -27.87 -1.92
C VAL A 182 -14.23 -28.07 -3.20
N TRP A 183 -13.66 -28.85 -4.11
CA TRP A 183 -14.35 -29.34 -5.30
C TRP A 183 -14.88 -30.77 -5.07
N PRO A 184 -16.15 -31.06 -5.39
CA PRO A 184 -17.15 -30.17 -5.97
C PRO A 184 -17.77 -29.18 -4.96
N ASP A 185 -18.21 -28.01 -5.44
CA ASP A 185 -18.78 -26.93 -4.62
C ASP A 185 -19.93 -27.37 -3.69
N SER A 186 -20.66 -28.43 -4.04
CA SER A 186 -21.74 -28.99 -3.20
C SER A 186 -21.25 -29.49 -1.83
N GLU A 187 -19.95 -29.74 -1.67
CA GLU A 187 -19.35 -30.20 -0.41
C GLU A 187 -18.76 -29.07 0.45
N SER A 188 -18.74 -27.85 -0.09
CA SER A 188 -18.19 -26.69 0.61
C SER A 188 -18.98 -26.35 1.87
N LYS A 189 -18.28 -26.14 2.98
CA LYS A 189 -18.87 -25.84 4.30
C LYS A 189 -18.55 -24.40 4.69
N LEU A 190 -19.50 -23.73 5.33
CA LEU A 190 -19.24 -22.44 5.95
C LEU A 190 -18.47 -22.67 7.25
N VAL A 191 -17.27 -22.11 7.36
CA VAL A 191 -16.37 -22.27 8.51
C VAL A 191 -15.97 -20.90 9.06
N SER A 192 -15.59 -20.87 10.34
CA SER A 192 -14.93 -19.69 10.90
C SER A 192 -13.51 -19.62 10.36
N CYS A 193 -13.13 -18.45 9.83
CA CYS A 193 -11.83 -18.23 9.22
C CYS A 193 -11.28 -16.85 9.58
N ILE A 194 -9.98 -16.68 9.41
CA ILE A 194 -9.31 -15.39 9.55
C ILE A 194 -9.50 -14.61 8.25
N THR A 195 -10.00 -13.38 8.36
CA THR A 195 -10.26 -12.49 7.22
C THR A 195 -9.23 -11.37 7.10
N ALA A 196 -8.59 -11.01 8.22
CA ALA A 196 -7.54 -10.01 8.29
C ALA A 196 -6.69 -10.20 9.56
N ILE A 197 -5.57 -9.50 9.62
CA ILE A 197 -4.80 -9.31 10.87
C ILE A 197 -4.92 -7.86 11.29
N SER A 198 -5.48 -7.64 12.48
CA SER A 198 -5.55 -6.31 13.08
C SER A 198 -4.22 -6.00 13.78
N THR A 199 -3.64 -4.85 13.44
CA THR A 199 -2.42 -4.33 14.06
C THR A 199 -2.63 -2.84 14.36
N PRO A 200 -3.07 -2.48 15.57
CA PRO A 200 -3.41 -1.10 15.88
C PRO A 200 -2.20 -0.16 15.74
N LEU A 201 -2.37 0.93 14.97
CA LEU A 201 -1.28 1.89 14.71
C LEU A 201 -0.70 2.51 15.99
N SER A 202 -1.52 2.67 17.04
CA SER A 202 -1.07 3.13 18.34
C SER A 202 -0.10 2.17 19.03
N ASN A 203 -0.27 0.86 18.85
CA ASN A 203 0.66 -0.14 19.37
C ASN A 203 1.93 -0.20 18.53
N VAL A 204 1.82 -0.06 17.20
CA VAL A 204 2.98 0.08 16.31
C VAL A 204 3.84 1.27 16.73
N TYR A 205 3.22 2.43 16.96
CA TYR A 205 3.93 3.62 17.42
C TYR A 205 4.59 3.41 18.78
N LYS A 206 3.89 2.80 19.75
CA LYS A 206 4.47 2.45 21.05
C LYS A 206 5.66 1.49 20.92
N TYR A 207 5.59 0.52 20.02
CA TYR A 207 6.67 -0.42 19.77
C TYR A 207 7.89 0.27 19.15
N LEU A 208 7.68 1.06 18.08
CA LEU A 208 8.75 1.78 17.38
C LEU A 208 9.43 2.84 18.26
N ASN A 209 8.72 3.37 19.25
CA ASN A 209 9.24 4.30 20.26
C ASN A 209 9.42 3.66 21.65
N SER A 210 9.43 2.34 21.74
CA SER A 210 9.49 1.64 23.02
C SER A 210 10.83 1.88 23.72
N GLY A 211 10.82 1.73 25.05
CA GLY A 211 12.03 1.77 25.87
C GLY A 211 13.02 0.63 25.61
N SER A 212 12.70 -0.32 24.71
CA SER A 212 13.64 -1.36 24.26
C SER A 212 14.90 -0.79 23.60
N GLY A 213 14.83 0.46 23.11
CA GLY A 213 16.01 1.18 22.60
C GLY A 213 16.47 0.74 21.21
N ILE A 214 15.67 -0.03 20.47
CA ILE A 214 16.04 -0.58 19.16
C ILE A 214 15.77 0.42 18.04
N THR A 215 14.68 1.17 18.14
CA THR A 215 14.27 2.19 17.17
C THR A 215 13.71 3.45 17.82
N ASN A 216 13.60 4.51 17.04
CA ASN A 216 12.84 5.72 17.34
C ASN A 216 12.11 6.19 16.07
N CYS A 217 10.98 6.88 16.22
CA CYS A 217 10.25 7.46 15.10
C CYS A 217 9.59 8.80 15.45
N GLY A 218 9.14 9.52 14.42
CA GLY A 218 8.29 10.69 14.56
C GLY A 218 6.87 10.33 15.00
N ASN A 219 6.10 11.34 15.39
CA ASN A 219 4.71 11.17 15.80
C ASN A 219 3.83 10.65 14.65
N ILE A 220 2.80 9.87 14.99
CA ILE A 220 1.72 9.54 14.06
C ILE A 220 1.09 10.84 13.57
N GLN A 221 0.94 10.97 12.25
CA GLN A 221 0.29 12.12 11.62
C GLN A 221 -0.40 11.73 10.32
N LYS A 222 -1.17 12.63 9.74
CA LYS A 222 -1.75 12.44 8.41
C LYS A 222 -0.70 12.56 7.32
N TRP A 223 -0.95 11.94 6.18
CA TRP A 223 -0.07 12.04 5.03
C TRP A 223 0.19 13.49 4.63
N SER A 224 1.45 13.79 4.36
CA SER A 224 1.92 15.04 3.79
C SER A 224 3.15 14.74 2.95
N ILE A 225 3.18 15.25 1.72
CA ILE A 225 4.33 15.11 0.81
C ILE A 225 5.60 15.58 1.50
N GLU A 226 5.55 16.73 2.18
CA GLU A 226 6.71 17.30 2.86
C GLU A 226 7.22 16.39 3.99
N THR A 227 6.30 15.86 4.80
CA THR A 227 6.67 14.95 5.90
C THR A 227 7.34 13.68 5.37
N VAL A 228 6.75 13.06 4.35
CA VAL A 228 7.26 11.82 3.76
C VAL A 228 8.60 12.08 3.07
N LYS A 229 8.69 13.15 2.26
CA LYS A 229 9.92 13.57 1.58
C LYS A 229 11.05 13.85 2.56
N ASN A 230 10.79 14.61 3.62
CA ASN A 230 11.80 14.97 4.61
C ASN A 230 12.32 13.75 5.37
N SER A 231 11.50 12.73 5.61
CA SER A 231 11.94 11.47 6.18
C SER A 231 12.83 10.69 5.20
N VAL A 232 12.37 10.53 3.96
CA VAL A 232 13.08 9.74 2.94
C VAL A 232 14.44 10.35 2.58
N ILE A 233 14.55 11.67 2.48
CA ILE A 233 15.83 12.37 2.21
C ILE A 233 16.85 12.10 3.33
N LYS A 234 16.40 11.84 4.57
CA LYS A 234 17.27 11.44 5.69
C LYS A 234 17.55 9.94 5.72
N ILE A 235 17.18 9.18 4.68
CA ILE A 235 17.27 7.71 4.63
C ILE A 235 16.51 7.08 5.80
N CYS A 236 15.38 7.68 6.19
CA CYS A 236 14.50 7.15 7.23
C CYS A 236 13.22 6.64 6.57
N PRO A 237 12.93 5.32 6.63
CA PRO A 237 11.70 4.78 6.05
C PRO A 237 10.46 5.35 6.72
N VAL A 238 9.38 5.46 5.96
CA VAL A 238 8.07 5.89 6.44
C VAL A 238 7.12 4.71 6.40
N LEU A 239 6.51 4.39 7.54
CA LEU A 239 5.39 3.45 7.59
C LEU A 239 4.12 4.21 7.23
N VAL A 240 3.38 3.71 6.24
CA VAL A 240 2.09 4.25 5.81
C VAL A 240 1.00 3.25 6.16
N GLU A 241 -0.09 3.72 6.77
CA GLU A 241 -1.25 2.91 7.15
C GLU A 241 -2.52 3.47 6.51
N CYS A 242 -3.38 2.57 6.06
CA CYS A 242 -4.69 2.87 5.52
C CYS A 242 -5.68 1.73 5.79
N ASN A 243 -6.67 1.96 6.64
CA ASN A 243 -7.80 1.06 6.88
C ASN A 243 -7.38 -0.39 7.19
N GLY A 244 -6.34 -0.59 8.01
CA GLY A 244 -5.84 -1.91 8.39
C GLY A 244 -4.88 -2.56 7.38
N SER A 245 -4.50 -1.82 6.32
CA SER A 245 -3.41 -2.15 5.42
C SER A 245 -2.22 -1.23 5.68
N ALA A 246 -1.00 -1.67 5.41
CA ALA A 246 0.18 -0.84 5.56
C ALA A 246 1.26 -1.17 4.53
N PHE A 247 2.10 -0.18 4.23
CA PHE A 247 3.22 -0.28 3.30
C PHE A 247 4.33 0.70 3.70
N ILE A 248 5.47 0.63 3.03
CA ILE A 248 6.65 1.46 3.32
C ILE A 248 6.88 2.43 2.17
N VAL A 249 7.20 3.68 2.49
CA VAL A 249 7.86 4.59 1.54
C VAL A 249 9.33 4.68 1.91
N HIS A 250 10.22 4.38 0.96
CA HIS A 250 11.66 4.28 1.21
C HIS A 250 12.53 4.70 0.02
N GLY A 251 11.99 5.52 -0.89
CA GLY A 251 12.72 6.11 -1.99
C GLY A 251 11.97 7.32 -2.53
N TYR A 252 12.68 8.19 -3.22
CA TYR A 252 12.14 9.42 -3.78
C TYR A 252 12.87 9.78 -5.05
N ALA A 253 12.16 10.23 -6.08
CA ALA A 253 12.78 10.71 -7.30
C ALA A 253 12.09 11.97 -7.80
N MET A 254 12.88 12.81 -8.47
CA MET A 254 12.36 13.89 -9.29
C MET A 254 12.93 13.81 -10.68
N THR A 255 12.06 13.96 -11.67
CA THR A 255 12.44 13.99 -13.08
C THR A 255 12.06 15.33 -13.70
N LYS A 256 12.63 15.60 -14.87
CA LYS A 256 12.26 16.71 -15.74
C LYS A 256 11.93 16.17 -17.11
N ASN A 257 10.82 16.64 -17.65
CA ASN A 257 10.40 16.30 -19.00
C ASN A 257 10.92 17.40 -19.95
N GLU A 258 10.87 17.17 -21.27
CA GLU A 258 11.37 18.13 -22.28
C GLU A 258 10.69 19.52 -22.18
N SER A 259 9.47 19.56 -21.65
CA SER A 259 8.69 20.77 -21.33
C SER A 259 9.16 21.53 -20.08
N SER A 260 10.20 21.07 -19.38
CA SER A 260 10.67 21.57 -18.08
C SER A 260 9.69 21.40 -16.91
N SER A 261 8.57 20.67 -17.10
CA SER A 261 7.73 20.23 -15.98
C SER A 261 8.50 19.21 -15.14
N SER A 262 8.42 19.34 -13.82
CA SER A 262 9.08 18.42 -12.88
C SER A 262 8.07 17.46 -12.29
N ASN A 263 8.32 16.16 -12.42
CA ASN A 263 7.53 15.14 -11.76
C ASN A 263 8.22 14.72 -10.47
N ALA A 264 7.45 14.35 -9.46
CA ALA A 264 7.95 13.80 -8.20
C ALA A 264 7.35 12.43 -7.96
N TYR A 265 8.16 11.51 -7.45
CA TYR A 265 7.76 10.12 -7.22
C TYR A 265 8.19 9.64 -5.85
N PHE A 266 7.36 8.82 -5.22
CA PHE A 266 7.73 8.06 -4.02
C PHE A 266 7.86 6.58 -4.36
N HIS A 267 8.95 5.93 -3.95
CA HIS A 267 9.08 4.48 -4.07
C HIS A 267 8.43 3.80 -2.88
N CYS A 268 7.56 2.83 -3.17
CA CYS A 268 6.79 2.11 -2.19
C CYS A 268 7.06 0.60 -2.23
N ASN A 269 6.99 -0.02 -1.05
CA ASN A 269 6.99 -1.48 -0.87
C ASN A 269 5.74 -1.88 -0.07
N PHE A 270 4.87 -2.66 -0.71
CA PHE A 270 3.57 -3.06 -0.19
C PHE A 270 3.60 -4.37 0.61
N GLY A 271 4.75 -4.99 0.83
CA GLY A 271 4.85 -6.25 1.59
C GLY A 271 4.11 -7.41 0.93
N LYS A 272 4.05 -7.39 -0.41
CA LYS A 272 3.37 -8.39 -1.25
C LYS A 272 4.36 -9.06 -2.21
N THR A 273 5.57 -9.36 -1.72
CA THR A 273 6.61 -10.06 -2.50
C THR A 273 6.89 -9.39 -3.85
N GLY A 274 7.13 -8.08 -3.85
CA GLY A 274 7.39 -7.28 -5.05
C GLY A 274 6.12 -6.84 -5.80
N ASN A 275 4.97 -7.43 -5.53
CA ASN A 275 3.73 -7.03 -6.19
C ASN A 275 3.26 -5.65 -5.72
N SER A 276 3.05 -4.75 -6.69
CA SER A 276 2.71 -3.34 -6.49
C SER A 276 3.84 -2.48 -5.93
N ASP A 277 5.06 -3.00 -5.83
CA ASP A 277 6.22 -2.20 -5.43
C ASP A 277 6.68 -1.35 -6.63
N GLY A 278 7.18 -0.14 -6.36
CA GLY A 278 7.67 0.76 -7.40
C GLY A 278 7.46 2.24 -7.08
N TYR A 279 7.74 3.09 -8.07
CA TYR A 279 7.55 4.53 -7.98
C TYR A 279 6.09 4.93 -8.28
N TYR A 280 5.54 5.76 -7.41
CA TYR A 280 4.21 6.35 -7.53
C TYR A 280 4.33 7.87 -7.71
N LEU A 281 3.71 8.37 -8.78
CA LEU A 281 3.66 9.78 -9.18
C LEU A 281 2.85 10.61 -8.18
N VAL A 282 3.42 11.74 -7.79
CA VAL A 282 2.73 12.84 -7.13
C VAL A 282 2.10 13.73 -8.19
N ASN A 283 0.80 13.96 -8.09
CA ASN A 283 0.07 14.79 -9.04
C ASN A 283 0.46 16.27 -8.90
N ASN A 284 0.21 17.05 -9.95
CA ASN A 284 0.53 18.49 -10.00
C ASN A 284 -0.18 19.31 -8.91
N ASP A 285 -1.32 18.84 -8.40
CA ASP A 285 -2.06 19.47 -7.29
C ASP A 285 -1.53 19.09 -5.90
N GLY A 286 -0.46 18.27 -5.84
CA GLY A 286 0.09 17.75 -4.60
C GLY A 286 -0.69 16.59 -3.99
N SER A 287 -1.65 16.01 -4.72
CA SER A 287 -2.29 14.77 -4.31
C SER A 287 -1.49 13.55 -4.74
N ILE A 288 -1.72 12.42 -4.07
CA ILE A 288 -1.21 11.11 -4.51
C ILE A 288 -2.21 10.00 -4.19
N SER A 289 -2.24 9.01 -5.06
CA SER A 289 -2.99 7.78 -4.83
C SER A 289 -2.17 6.57 -5.25
N PHE A 290 -2.40 5.45 -4.59
CA PHE A 290 -1.65 4.22 -4.79
C PHE A 290 -2.58 3.12 -5.31
N GLU A 291 -2.55 2.87 -6.62
CA GLU A 291 -3.29 1.78 -7.24
C GLU A 291 -2.51 0.45 -7.11
N THR A 292 -3.12 -0.55 -6.49
CA THR A 292 -2.51 -1.85 -6.20
C THR A 292 -3.42 -3.01 -6.64
N GLY A 293 -3.52 -3.21 -7.95
CA GLY A 293 -4.15 -4.42 -8.53
C GLY A 293 -5.56 -4.74 -8.01
N GLY A 294 -6.41 -3.72 -7.83
CA GLY A 294 -7.80 -3.87 -7.35
C GLY A 294 -8.16 -2.95 -6.19
N ASN A 295 -7.18 -2.40 -5.48
CA ASN A 295 -7.39 -1.38 -4.45
C ASN A 295 -6.73 -0.05 -4.85
N THR A 296 -7.31 1.07 -4.39
CA THR A 296 -6.69 2.40 -4.51
C THR A 296 -6.68 3.05 -3.14
N TYR A 297 -5.47 3.38 -2.65
CA TYR A 297 -5.29 4.10 -1.40
C TYR A 297 -5.12 5.59 -1.71
N TRP A 298 -5.98 6.43 -1.15
CA TRP A 298 -5.93 7.88 -1.34
C TRP A 298 -5.20 8.52 -0.17
N ASP A 299 -4.30 9.45 -0.45
CA ASP A 299 -3.57 10.26 0.56
C ASP A 299 -4.45 10.78 1.70
N THR A 300 -5.66 11.25 1.41
CA THR A 300 -6.65 11.74 2.39
C THR A 300 -7.03 10.71 3.46
N GLN A 301 -6.86 9.42 3.20
CA GLN A 301 -7.15 8.32 4.12
C GLN A 301 -5.92 7.87 4.90
N LEU A 302 -4.73 8.26 4.45
CA LEU A 302 -3.46 7.73 4.96
C LEU A 302 -3.07 8.36 6.30
N SER A 303 -2.55 7.52 7.17
CA SER A 303 -1.78 7.93 8.35
C SER A 303 -0.35 7.46 8.18
N VAL A 304 0.62 8.23 8.66
CA VAL A 304 2.05 7.93 8.52
C VAL A 304 2.76 7.97 9.86
N ILE A 305 3.79 7.14 9.99
CA ILE A 305 4.83 7.23 11.03
C ILE A 305 6.16 7.49 10.30
N PRO A 306 6.66 8.74 10.30
CA PRO A 306 7.89 9.10 9.61
C PRO A 306 9.12 9.00 10.52
N ASP A 307 10.28 9.30 9.95
CA ASP A 307 11.58 9.42 10.63
C ASP A 307 11.94 8.17 11.46
N ILE A 308 11.50 6.98 11.01
CA ILE A 308 11.81 5.73 11.70
C ILE A 308 13.30 5.43 11.51
N ARG A 309 14.02 5.24 12.61
CA ARG A 309 15.48 5.03 12.61
C ARG A 309 15.90 4.11 13.72
N LYS A 310 17.07 3.49 13.55
CA LYS A 310 17.78 2.79 14.63
C LYS A 310 18.15 3.83 15.71
N ARG A 311 18.04 3.43 16.97
CA ARG A 311 18.48 4.25 18.12
C ARG A 311 19.97 4.12 18.36
#